data_AF-F5YLT7-F1
#
_entry.id   AF-F5YLT7-F1
#
_cell.length_a   1.000
_cell.length_b   1.000
_cell.length_c   1.000
_cell.angle_alpha   90.00
_cell.angle_beta   90.00
_cell.angle_gamma   90.00
#
_symmetry.space_group_name_H-M   'P 1'
#
loop_
_entity.id
_entity.type
_entity.pdbx_description
1 polymer ?
#
loop_
_entity_poly.entity_id
_entity_poly.type
_entity_poly.pdbx_seq_one_letter_code
_entity_poly.pdbx_strand_id
1 'polypeptide(L)'
;MVFLLIMALGACGDPVIPQEYTVVMPSLPSLWEETLGQAHWRLIWLNQEGVYQTAETAGGKAAVSVVQEWATGILAFPYWPSRGVLPGEMRPAGGIFPFDAKEGSIYLSWQGGPEAWFYREMAAATEASADPGKRRPEYFDWPRFRSLLASSSVPPEIQADPWRADWTDIAVRTVKSGFDRRRISLRKEVELPVSREALLREGPGQPGETIGPFIGPSPFAKPVIAEPGVGFRFRVGAETDTYVSAGGLLRVSRSGWMWVKAGN
;
A
#
# COMPACT_ATOMS: atom_id res chain seq x y z
N MET A 1 22.64 -41.80 11.49
CA MET A 1 22.20 -42.11 10.11
C MET A 1 20.90 -42.90 10.23
N VAL A 2 19.76 -42.23 10.10
CA VAL A 2 18.43 -42.84 10.03
C VAL A 2 17.66 -42.06 8.97
N PHE A 3 17.29 -42.78 7.91
CA PHE A 3 16.42 -42.34 6.84
C PHE A 3 15.06 -41.95 7.41
N LEU A 4 14.52 -40.78 7.04
CA LEU A 4 13.08 -40.60 6.98
C LEU A 4 12.69 -40.30 5.54
N LEU A 5 12.09 -41.34 4.96
CA LEU A 5 11.52 -41.48 3.65
C LEU A 5 10.27 -40.59 3.54
N ILE A 6 10.28 -39.60 2.66
CA ILE A 6 9.05 -38.93 2.23
C ILE A 6 8.62 -39.59 0.92
N MET A 7 7.72 -40.57 1.03
CA MET A 7 6.89 -41.01 -0.10
C MET A 7 5.47 -41.23 0.40
N ALA A 8 4.60 -40.27 0.07
CA ALA A 8 3.17 -40.48 -0.11
C ALA A 8 2.56 -39.23 -0.76
N LEU A 9 2.59 -39.13 -2.08
CA LEU A 9 1.59 -38.36 -2.83
C LEU A 9 1.28 -39.14 -4.12
N GLY A 10 0.15 -39.85 -4.09
CA GLY A 10 -0.47 -40.38 -5.28
C GLY A 10 -1.11 -39.27 -6.09
N ALA A 11 -1.03 -39.39 -7.41
CA ALA A 11 -2.00 -38.88 -8.39
C ALA A 11 -2.58 -37.47 -8.13
N CYS A 12 -1.71 -36.47 -7.99
CA CYS A 12 -1.99 -35.13 -8.50
C CYS A 12 -0.82 -34.85 -9.44
N GLY A 13 -1.10 -34.51 -10.71
CA GLY A 13 -0.04 -34.03 -11.60
C GLY A 13 0.70 -32.92 -10.86
N ASP A 14 2.03 -32.98 -10.84
CA ASP A 14 2.84 -31.92 -10.24
C ASP A 14 2.27 -30.59 -10.74
N PRO A 15 1.89 -29.66 -9.84
CA PRO A 15 1.38 -28.38 -10.28
C PRO A 15 2.47 -27.78 -11.14
N VAL A 16 2.22 -27.67 -12.44
CA VAL A 16 3.10 -26.96 -13.36
C VAL A 16 3.08 -25.53 -12.88
N ILE A 17 4.13 -25.14 -12.14
CA ILE A 17 4.26 -23.79 -11.62
C ILE A 17 4.59 -22.91 -12.82
N PRO A 18 3.70 -21.99 -13.23
CA PRO A 18 3.93 -21.20 -14.42
C PRO A 18 5.13 -20.28 -14.20
N GLN A 19 5.98 -20.18 -15.23
CA GLN A 19 7.18 -19.34 -15.20
C GLN A 19 6.83 -17.84 -15.13
N GLU A 20 5.63 -17.48 -15.60
CA GLU A 20 5.05 -16.15 -15.55
C GLU A 20 3.62 -16.20 -14.97
N TYR A 21 3.30 -15.21 -14.15
CA TYR A 21 1.98 -15.02 -13.58
C TYR A 21 1.33 -13.76 -14.12
N THR A 22 0.00 -13.81 -14.30
CA THR A 22 -0.78 -12.59 -14.54
C THR A 22 -1.15 -11.95 -13.21
N VAL A 23 -0.58 -10.78 -12.92
CA VAL A 23 -1.01 -9.95 -11.81
C VAL A 23 -2.30 -9.24 -12.20
N VAL A 24 -3.32 -9.34 -11.34
CA VAL A 24 -4.62 -8.70 -11.51
C VAL A 24 -4.79 -7.63 -10.43
N MET A 25 -4.97 -6.38 -10.87
CA MET A 25 -5.20 -5.23 -9.99
C MET A 25 -6.64 -5.21 -9.47
N PRO A 26 -6.89 -4.77 -8.23
CA PRO A 26 -8.24 -4.58 -7.76
C PRO A 26 -8.90 -3.40 -8.47
N SER A 27 -10.24 -3.37 -8.48
CA SER A 27 -10.98 -2.17 -8.85
C SER A 27 -10.59 -1.01 -7.95
N LEU A 28 -10.54 0.20 -8.51
CA LEU A 28 -10.30 1.42 -7.76
C LEU A 28 -11.43 1.65 -6.74
N PRO A 29 -11.13 2.25 -5.57
CA PRO A 29 -12.17 2.82 -4.72
C PRO A 29 -13.02 3.79 -5.54
N SER A 30 -14.35 3.73 -5.39
CA SER A 30 -15.29 4.49 -6.22
C SER A 30 -14.98 5.98 -6.27
N LEU A 31 -14.61 6.57 -5.13
CA LEU A 31 -14.26 8.00 -5.04
C LEU A 31 -12.99 8.35 -5.84
N TRP A 32 -12.00 7.46 -5.87
CA TRP A 32 -10.81 7.66 -6.71
C TRP A 32 -11.21 7.61 -8.18
N GLU A 33 -11.98 6.61 -8.58
CA GLU A 33 -12.43 6.47 -9.98
C GLU A 33 -13.29 7.65 -10.43
N GLU A 34 -14.22 8.11 -9.59
CA GLU A 34 -15.10 9.27 -9.88
C GLU A 34 -14.30 10.58 -10.03
N THR A 35 -13.24 10.76 -9.24
CA THR A 35 -12.48 12.03 -9.22
C THR A 35 -11.33 12.05 -10.23
N LEU A 36 -10.61 10.93 -10.34
CA LEU A 36 -9.37 10.83 -11.11
C LEU A 36 -9.54 10.07 -12.42
N GLY A 37 -10.61 9.27 -12.56
CA GLY A 37 -10.80 8.36 -13.68
C GLY A 37 -9.95 7.09 -13.55
N GLN A 38 -9.67 6.45 -14.69
CA GLN A 38 -8.87 5.23 -14.73
C GLN A 38 -7.41 5.48 -14.35
N ALA A 39 -6.85 4.60 -13.53
CA ALA A 39 -5.48 4.68 -13.08
C ALA A 39 -4.52 3.97 -14.05
N HIS A 40 -3.32 4.50 -14.15
CA HIS A 40 -2.15 3.71 -14.51
C HIS A 40 -1.60 3.04 -13.25
N TRP A 41 -0.81 1.98 -13.41
CA TRP A 41 -0.26 1.20 -12.32
C TRP A 41 1.24 1.03 -12.49
N ARG A 42 2.01 1.28 -11.43
CA ARG A 42 3.42 0.90 -11.34
C ARG A 42 3.54 -0.30 -10.41
N LEU A 43 3.97 -1.42 -10.96
CA LEU A 43 4.24 -2.64 -10.22
C LEU A 43 5.68 -2.64 -9.70
N ILE A 44 5.87 -3.22 -8.52
CA ILE A 44 7.18 -3.52 -7.93
C ILE A 44 7.13 -4.92 -7.33
N TRP A 45 8.08 -5.79 -7.69
CA TRP A 45 8.19 -7.17 -7.19
C TRP A 45 9.64 -7.67 -7.25
N LEU A 46 9.92 -8.85 -6.67
CA LEU A 46 11.20 -9.55 -6.85
C LEU A 46 11.07 -10.59 -7.97
N ASN A 47 11.97 -10.56 -8.95
CA ASN A 47 12.05 -11.57 -10.00
C ASN A 47 12.66 -12.89 -9.49
N GLN A 48 12.82 -13.87 -10.39
CA GLN A 48 13.37 -15.20 -10.08
C GLN A 48 14.77 -15.16 -9.47
N GLU A 49 15.58 -14.15 -9.80
CA GLU A 49 16.92 -13.96 -9.23
C GLU A 49 16.91 -13.19 -7.89
N GLY A 50 15.73 -12.82 -7.36
CA GLY A 50 15.61 -12.04 -6.14
C GLY A 50 15.96 -10.56 -6.33
N VAL A 51 15.88 -10.05 -7.55
CA VAL A 51 16.16 -8.64 -7.89
C VAL A 51 14.85 -7.89 -8.05
N TYR A 52 14.79 -6.67 -7.50
CA TYR A 52 13.63 -5.79 -7.67
C TYR A 52 13.42 -5.42 -9.14
N GLN A 53 12.21 -5.67 -9.62
CA GLN A 53 11.74 -5.28 -10.93
C GLN A 53 10.61 -4.26 -10.83
N THR A 54 10.46 -3.48 -11.89
CA THR A 54 9.36 -2.52 -12.02
C THR A 54 8.75 -2.60 -13.40
N ALA A 55 7.42 -2.48 -13.48
CA ALA A 55 6.69 -2.38 -14.74
C ALA A 55 5.55 -1.37 -14.61
N GLU A 56 5.17 -0.78 -15.73
CA GLU A 56 4.05 0.15 -15.80
C GLU A 56 2.99 -0.37 -16.77
N THR A 57 1.72 -0.22 -16.40
CA THR A 57 0.58 -0.60 -17.24
C THR A 57 -0.56 0.40 -17.06
N ALA A 58 -1.27 0.70 -18.15
CA ALA A 58 -2.51 1.49 -18.10
C ALA A 58 -3.75 0.60 -17.84
N GLY A 59 -3.57 -0.71 -17.75
CA GLY A 59 -4.66 -1.68 -17.55
C GLY A 59 -4.65 -2.33 -16.17
N GLY A 60 -5.75 -3.00 -15.82
CA GLY A 60 -5.88 -3.74 -14.56
C GLY A 60 -5.13 -5.08 -14.52
N LYS A 61 -4.24 -5.36 -15.48
CA LYS A 61 -3.47 -6.61 -15.57
C LYS A 61 -2.04 -6.36 -16.06
N ALA A 62 -1.10 -7.17 -15.58
CA ALA A 62 0.29 -7.20 -16.05
C ALA A 62 0.89 -8.61 -15.90
N ALA A 63 1.81 -8.99 -16.78
CA ALA A 63 2.58 -10.23 -16.62
C ALA A 63 3.82 -9.97 -15.75
N VAL A 64 4.13 -10.89 -14.84
CA VAL A 64 5.34 -10.84 -13.98
C VAL A 64 5.96 -12.23 -13.84
N SER A 65 7.28 -12.28 -13.73
CA SER A 65 8.01 -13.48 -13.29
C SER A 65 8.39 -13.28 -11.83
N VAL A 66 7.94 -14.18 -10.95
CA VAL A 66 8.20 -14.11 -9.50
C VAL A 66 9.13 -15.24 -9.08
N VAL A 67 9.87 -15.01 -8.00
CA VAL A 67 10.63 -16.06 -7.33
C VAL A 67 9.70 -17.12 -6.73
N GLN A 68 9.98 -18.39 -6.97
CA GLN A 68 9.03 -19.49 -6.67
C GLN A 68 9.34 -20.19 -5.35
N GLU A 69 10.56 -20.06 -4.84
CA GLU A 69 11.10 -20.83 -3.73
C GLU A 69 10.61 -20.36 -2.36
N TRP A 70 10.08 -19.14 -2.27
CA TRP A 70 9.87 -18.43 -1.01
C TRP A 70 8.91 -17.26 -1.19
N ALA A 71 8.35 -16.77 -0.09
CA ALA A 71 7.31 -15.74 -0.15
C ALA A 71 7.88 -14.42 -0.68
N THR A 72 7.11 -13.72 -1.52
CA THR A 72 7.48 -12.40 -2.04
C THR A 72 6.32 -11.42 -2.07
N GLY A 73 6.60 -10.18 -1.67
CA GLY A 73 5.64 -9.09 -1.74
C GLY A 73 5.57 -8.48 -3.13
N ILE A 74 4.36 -8.26 -3.62
CA ILE A 74 4.09 -7.56 -4.87
C ILE A 74 3.28 -6.32 -4.55
N LEU A 75 3.75 -5.16 -5.00
CA LEU A 75 3.11 -3.86 -4.81
C LEU A 75 2.67 -3.30 -6.16
N ALA A 76 1.49 -2.70 -6.20
CA ALA A 76 0.98 -1.98 -7.36
C ALA A 76 0.50 -0.58 -6.94
N PHE A 77 1.24 0.43 -7.36
CA PHE A 77 0.97 1.84 -7.07
C PHE A 77 0.07 2.43 -8.16
N PRO A 78 -1.18 2.81 -7.84
CA PRO A 78 -1.99 3.56 -8.78
C PRO A 78 -1.44 4.98 -8.94
N TYR A 79 -1.50 5.50 -10.17
CA TYR A 79 -1.10 6.87 -10.49
C TYR A 79 -1.88 7.40 -11.70
N TRP A 80 -1.92 8.73 -11.86
CA TRP A 80 -2.70 9.40 -12.90
C TRP A 80 -1.86 10.52 -13.54
N PRO A 81 -1.09 10.20 -14.60
CA PRO A 81 -0.21 11.16 -15.27
C PRO A 81 -0.94 12.41 -15.74
N SER A 82 -2.13 12.22 -16.32
CA SER A 82 -2.99 13.31 -16.80
C SER A 82 -3.52 14.22 -15.69
N ARG A 83 -3.45 13.78 -14.43
CA ARG A 83 -3.85 14.57 -13.26
C ARG A 83 -2.65 15.05 -12.43
N GLY A 84 -1.42 14.75 -12.87
CA GLY A 84 -0.20 15.09 -12.14
C GLY A 84 0.01 14.26 -10.86
N VAL A 85 -0.72 13.16 -10.68
CA VAL A 85 -0.54 12.23 -9.55
C VAL A 85 0.54 11.22 -9.91
N LEU A 86 1.63 11.22 -9.16
CA LEU A 86 2.81 10.39 -9.41
C LEU A 86 2.72 9.02 -8.70
N PRO A 87 3.41 7.99 -9.22
CA PRO A 87 3.55 6.71 -8.51
C PRO A 87 4.13 6.91 -7.11
N GLY A 88 3.47 6.32 -6.11
CA GLY A 88 3.87 6.43 -4.69
C GLY A 88 3.17 7.55 -3.92
N GLU A 89 2.47 8.47 -4.59
CA GLU A 89 1.65 9.49 -3.90
C GLU A 89 0.36 8.88 -3.30
N MET A 90 -0.17 7.83 -3.92
CA MET A 90 -1.31 7.05 -3.42
C MET A 90 -0.83 5.69 -2.92
N ARG A 91 -1.47 5.16 -1.87
CA ARG A 91 -1.06 3.90 -1.24
C ARG A 91 -1.33 2.72 -2.19
N PRO A 92 -0.41 1.75 -2.27
CA PRO A 92 -0.48 0.67 -3.25
C PRO A 92 -1.52 -0.39 -2.88
N ALA A 93 -2.04 -1.08 -3.89
CA ALA A 93 -2.57 -2.43 -3.71
C ALA A 93 -1.41 -3.42 -3.59
N GLY A 94 -1.65 -4.62 -3.08
CA GLY A 94 -0.60 -5.61 -3.00
C GLY A 94 -1.08 -7.02 -2.69
N GLY A 95 -0.11 -7.92 -2.60
CA GLY A 95 -0.28 -9.32 -2.27
C GLY A 95 1.05 -9.99 -1.97
N ILE A 96 0.99 -11.15 -1.32
CA ILE A 96 2.12 -12.01 -1.02
C ILE A 96 1.99 -13.28 -1.86
N PHE A 97 2.91 -13.49 -2.79
CA PHE A 97 3.09 -14.76 -3.47
C PHE A 97 3.73 -15.78 -2.50
N PRO A 98 3.36 -17.07 -2.50
CA PRO A 98 2.33 -17.70 -3.35
C PRO A 98 0.90 -17.63 -2.79
N PHE A 99 0.69 -17.01 -1.62
CA PHE A 99 -0.60 -17.06 -0.92
C PHE A 99 -1.76 -16.38 -1.66
N ASP A 100 -1.47 -15.39 -2.49
CA ASP A 100 -2.47 -14.72 -3.34
C ASP A 100 -2.47 -15.22 -4.80
N ALA A 101 -1.72 -16.30 -5.08
CA ALA A 101 -1.69 -16.92 -6.39
C ALA A 101 -2.80 -17.97 -6.53
N LYS A 102 -3.55 -17.90 -7.63
CA LYS A 102 -4.56 -18.91 -8.01
C LYS A 102 -4.66 -18.99 -9.54
N GLU A 103 -4.66 -20.21 -10.07
CA GLU A 103 -4.89 -20.49 -11.51
C GLU A 103 -3.99 -19.66 -12.45
N GLY A 104 -2.69 -19.56 -12.13
CA GLY A 104 -1.71 -18.78 -12.93
C GLY A 104 -1.86 -17.26 -12.84
N SER A 105 -2.72 -16.77 -11.95
CA SER A 105 -2.88 -15.35 -11.66
C SER A 105 -2.49 -15.04 -10.22
N ILE A 106 -2.07 -13.80 -9.97
CA ILE A 106 -1.85 -13.26 -8.63
C ILE A 106 -2.83 -12.11 -8.44
N TYR A 107 -3.76 -12.25 -7.49
CA TYR A 107 -4.82 -11.27 -7.28
C TYR A 107 -4.42 -10.28 -6.19
N LEU A 108 -4.15 -9.04 -6.57
CA LEU A 108 -3.84 -8.00 -5.60
C LEU A 108 -5.10 -7.43 -4.98
N SER A 109 -4.99 -6.94 -3.75
CA SER A 109 -6.08 -6.28 -3.04
C SER A 109 -5.59 -5.05 -2.28
N TRP A 110 -6.53 -4.16 -1.93
CA TRP A 110 -6.22 -3.02 -1.07
C TRP A 110 -5.78 -3.46 0.33
N GLN A 111 -6.34 -4.57 0.84
CA GLN A 111 -5.96 -5.18 2.11
C GLN A 111 -4.59 -5.86 2.05
N GLY A 112 -4.21 -6.43 0.90
CA GLY A 112 -2.89 -7.01 0.67
C GLY A 112 -1.78 -5.97 0.46
N GLY A 113 -2.12 -4.71 0.16
CA GLY A 113 -1.18 -3.60 0.06
C GLY A 113 -0.34 -3.40 1.32
N PRO A 114 -0.97 -3.21 2.51
CA PRO A 114 -0.28 -3.18 3.80
C PRO A 114 0.60 -4.40 4.07
N GLU A 115 0.20 -5.60 3.64
CA GLU A 115 0.98 -6.84 3.85
C GLU A 115 2.24 -6.85 3.00
N ALA A 116 2.11 -6.57 1.69
CA ALA A 116 3.24 -6.48 0.78
C ALA A 116 4.17 -5.31 1.15
N TRP A 117 3.62 -4.23 1.69
CA TRP A 117 4.43 -3.15 2.24
C TRP A 117 5.19 -3.60 3.49
N PHE A 118 4.52 -4.29 4.40
CA PHE A 118 5.15 -4.86 5.59
C PHE A 118 6.26 -5.86 5.24
N TYR A 119 6.11 -6.66 4.18
CA TYR A 119 7.18 -7.49 3.62
C TYR A 119 8.43 -6.65 3.32
N ARG A 120 8.26 -5.54 2.60
CA ARG A 120 9.35 -4.64 2.22
C ARG A 120 9.99 -3.97 3.43
N GLU A 121 9.19 -3.51 4.39
CA GLU A 121 9.70 -2.95 5.65
C GLU A 121 10.48 -3.99 6.46
N MET A 122 10.03 -5.25 6.48
CA MET A 122 10.76 -6.36 7.12
C MET A 122 12.08 -6.68 6.40
N ALA A 123 12.11 -6.63 5.07
CA ALA A 123 13.34 -6.80 4.29
C ALA A 123 14.36 -5.73 4.67
N ALA A 124 13.96 -4.45 4.62
CA ALA A 124 14.81 -3.32 5.01
C ALA A 124 15.29 -3.41 6.47
N ALA A 125 14.40 -3.79 7.40
CA ALA A 125 14.76 -3.97 8.80
C ALA A 125 15.72 -5.14 9.03
N THR A 126 15.63 -6.20 8.22
CA THR A 126 16.54 -7.35 8.25
C THR A 126 17.93 -6.96 7.75
N GLU A 127 18.00 -6.22 6.65
CA GLU A 127 19.27 -5.71 6.09
C GLU A 127 19.99 -4.76 7.06
N ALA A 128 19.23 -3.94 7.80
CA ALA A 128 19.76 -3.06 8.83
C ALA A 128 20.09 -3.76 10.17
N SER A 129 19.78 -5.04 10.32
CA SER A 129 20.01 -5.81 11.55
C SER A 129 21.45 -6.31 11.63
N ALA A 130 22.02 -6.30 12.84
CA ALA A 130 23.31 -6.95 13.11
C ALA A 130 23.26 -8.49 13.02
N ASP A 131 22.05 -9.07 13.06
CA ASP A 131 21.79 -10.50 12.86
C ASP A 131 20.72 -10.66 11.77
N PRO A 132 21.10 -10.66 10.48
CA PRO A 132 20.18 -10.70 9.35
C PRO A 132 19.54 -12.10 9.14
N GLY A 133 19.99 -13.13 9.87
CA GLY A 133 19.57 -14.51 9.61
C GLY A 133 18.25 -14.92 10.29
N LYS A 134 17.81 -14.22 11.34
CA LYS A 134 16.83 -14.80 12.27
C LYS A 134 15.37 -14.71 11.80
N ARG A 135 14.98 -13.63 11.12
CA ARG A 135 13.56 -13.34 10.83
C ARG A 135 13.42 -12.59 9.52
N ARG A 136 13.63 -13.31 8.43
CA ARG A 136 13.49 -12.77 7.09
C ARG A 136 12.03 -12.84 6.62
N PRO A 137 11.55 -11.88 5.79
CA PRO A 137 10.15 -11.82 5.39
C PRO A 137 9.70 -13.01 4.54
N GLU A 138 10.62 -13.68 3.84
CA GLU A 138 10.32 -14.78 2.93
C GLU A 138 9.91 -16.07 3.68
N TYR A 139 10.26 -16.15 4.97
CA TYR A 139 9.89 -17.24 5.89
C TYR A 139 8.85 -16.83 6.94
N PHE A 140 8.28 -15.62 6.82
CA PHE A 140 7.28 -15.14 7.75
C PHE A 140 5.95 -15.87 7.57
N ASP A 141 5.22 -16.11 8.66
CA ASP A 141 3.92 -16.79 8.65
C ASP A 141 2.82 -15.82 8.19
N TRP A 142 2.79 -15.55 6.89
CA TRP A 142 1.85 -14.63 6.24
C TRP A 142 0.38 -15.03 6.44
N PRO A 143 -0.04 -16.31 6.30
CA PRO A 143 -1.42 -16.71 6.57
C PRO A 143 -1.86 -16.40 8.01
N ARG A 144 -1.00 -16.69 8.99
CA ARG A 144 -1.29 -16.34 10.38
C ARG A 144 -1.33 -14.84 10.59
N PHE A 145 -0.39 -14.08 10.01
CA PHE A 145 -0.38 -12.62 10.08
C PHE A 145 -1.71 -12.01 9.65
N ARG A 146 -2.30 -12.46 8.54
CA ARG A 146 -3.64 -12.03 8.07
C ARG A 146 -4.72 -12.24 9.14
N SER A 147 -4.76 -13.44 9.71
CA SER A 147 -5.72 -13.77 10.77
C SER A 147 -5.51 -12.92 12.04
N LEU A 148 -4.26 -12.58 12.36
CA LEU A 148 -3.93 -11.73 13.49
C LEU A 148 -4.30 -10.26 13.26
N LEU A 149 -4.15 -9.74 12.04
CA LEU A 149 -4.54 -8.38 11.68
C LEU A 149 -6.06 -8.16 11.77
N ALA A 150 -6.85 -9.19 11.48
CA ALA A 150 -8.31 -9.15 11.60
C ALA A 150 -8.83 -9.30 13.04
N SER A 151 -7.94 -9.48 14.03
CA SER A 151 -8.35 -9.75 15.41
C SER A 151 -8.71 -8.49 16.19
N SER A 152 -9.59 -8.62 17.19
CA SER A 152 -10.01 -7.53 18.09
C SER A 152 -8.89 -6.90 18.93
N SER A 153 -7.69 -7.49 18.94
CA SER A 153 -6.52 -6.90 19.60
C SER A 153 -5.88 -5.76 18.79
N VAL A 154 -6.22 -5.63 17.50
CA VAL A 154 -5.76 -4.53 16.64
C VAL A 154 -6.62 -3.30 16.90
N PRO A 155 -6.04 -2.09 17.07
CA PRO A 155 -6.83 -0.87 17.27
C PRO A 155 -7.90 -0.68 16.18
N PRO A 156 -9.15 -0.30 16.52
CA PRO A 156 -10.24 -0.12 15.54
C PRO A 156 -9.88 0.83 14.40
N GLU A 157 -9.09 1.86 14.69
CA GLU A 157 -8.60 2.82 13.71
C GLU A 157 -7.73 2.19 12.63
N ILE A 158 -6.95 1.17 12.98
CA ILE A 158 -6.06 0.43 12.07
C ILE A 158 -6.84 -0.67 11.36
N GLN A 159 -7.84 -1.27 12.02
CA GLN A 159 -8.75 -2.20 11.34
C GLN A 159 -9.54 -1.49 10.22
N ALA A 160 -9.98 -0.25 10.48
CA ALA A 160 -10.69 0.57 9.50
C ALA A 160 -9.77 1.07 8.38
N ASP A 161 -8.52 1.43 8.70
CA ASP A 161 -7.52 1.85 7.72
C ASP A 161 -6.12 1.34 8.13
N PRO A 162 -5.68 0.19 7.59
CA PRO A 162 -4.40 -0.41 7.95
C PRO A 162 -3.19 0.48 7.61
N TRP A 163 -3.32 1.46 6.72
CA TRP A 163 -2.24 2.39 6.40
C TRP A 163 -1.94 3.39 7.52
N ARG A 164 -2.77 3.44 8.56
CA ARG A 164 -2.52 4.21 9.78
C ARG A 164 -1.52 3.56 10.72
N ALA A 165 -1.16 2.29 10.51
CA ALA A 165 -0.15 1.62 11.31
C ALA A 165 1.27 2.13 10.97
N ASP A 166 2.16 2.12 11.95
CA ASP A 166 3.58 2.37 11.74
C ASP A 166 4.30 1.08 11.29
N TRP A 167 4.11 0.71 10.02
CA TRP A 167 4.64 -0.54 9.48
C TRP A 167 6.16 -0.67 9.58
N THR A 168 6.90 0.44 9.49
CA THR A 168 8.35 0.48 9.66
C THR A 168 8.76 0.10 11.08
N ASP A 169 8.17 0.75 12.09
CA ASP A 169 8.45 0.44 13.50
C ASP A 169 7.98 -0.99 13.89
N ILE A 170 6.82 -1.42 13.38
CA ILE A 170 6.33 -2.79 13.55
C ILE A 170 7.30 -3.80 12.93
N ALA A 171 7.87 -3.52 11.75
CA ALA A 171 8.83 -4.40 11.09
C ALA A 171 10.12 -4.53 11.89
N VAL A 172 10.67 -3.40 12.36
CA VAL A 172 11.87 -3.38 13.22
C VAL A 172 11.65 -4.21 14.48
N ARG A 173 10.51 -4.07 15.16
CA ARG A 173 10.16 -4.91 16.32
C ARG A 173 9.99 -6.37 15.96
N THR A 174 9.37 -6.65 14.81
CA THR A 174 9.12 -8.01 14.34
C THR A 174 10.42 -8.75 14.07
N VAL A 175 11.38 -8.11 13.40
CA VAL A 175 12.71 -8.70 13.16
C VAL A 175 13.44 -8.95 14.48
N LYS A 176 13.35 -8.03 15.46
CA LYS A 176 14.01 -8.15 16.77
C LYS A 176 13.41 -9.24 17.67
N SER A 177 12.09 -9.27 17.84
CA SER A 177 11.42 -10.09 18.85
C SER A 177 10.33 -11.03 18.33
N GLY A 178 10.00 -10.98 17.04
CA GLY A 178 8.82 -11.64 16.47
C GLY A 178 7.60 -10.73 16.45
N PHE A 179 6.61 -11.08 15.62
CA PHE A 179 5.39 -10.30 15.44
C PHE A 179 4.46 -10.47 16.64
N ASP A 180 3.98 -9.36 17.18
CA ASP A 180 2.96 -9.32 18.23
C ASP A 180 1.89 -8.30 17.87
N ARG A 181 0.68 -8.80 17.61
CA ARG A 181 -0.49 -7.99 17.26
C ARG A 181 -0.85 -6.93 18.31
N ARG A 182 -0.53 -7.16 19.59
CA ARG A 182 -0.78 -6.22 20.69
C ARG A 182 0.16 -5.01 20.64
N ARG A 183 1.20 -5.08 19.81
CA ARG A 183 2.23 -4.05 19.64
C ARG A 183 2.11 -3.36 18.28
N ILE A 184 0.97 -3.49 17.60
CA ILE A 184 0.64 -2.68 16.43
C ILE A 184 0.30 -1.28 16.95
N SER A 185 1.05 -0.29 16.49
CA SER A 185 0.92 1.10 16.90
C SER A 185 0.46 1.96 15.73
N LEU A 186 -0.37 2.96 16.05
CA LEU A 186 -0.67 4.05 15.12
C LEU A 186 0.61 4.82 14.81
N ARG A 187 0.77 5.23 13.56
CA ARG A 187 1.82 6.15 13.16
C ARG A 187 1.60 7.52 13.81
N LYS A 188 2.68 8.24 14.07
CA LYS A 188 2.61 9.59 14.63
C LYS A 188 2.13 10.57 13.56
N GLU A 189 0.89 11.03 13.71
CA GLU A 189 0.24 12.01 12.85
C GLU A 189 0.02 13.30 13.63
N VAL A 190 0.08 14.44 12.93
CA VAL A 190 -0.37 15.73 13.46
C VAL A 190 -1.51 16.25 12.59
N GLU A 191 -2.43 17.02 13.19
CA GLU A 191 -3.48 17.68 12.42
C GLU A 191 -2.94 19.01 11.86
N LEU A 192 -3.05 19.18 10.55
CA LEU A 192 -2.77 20.41 9.85
C LEU A 192 -4.10 21.08 9.45
N PRO A 193 -4.52 22.16 10.14
CA PRO A 193 -5.67 22.94 9.73
C PRO A 193 -5.30 23.80 8.50
N VAL A 194 -6.17 23.77 7.49
CA VAL A 194 -6.02 24.59 6.28
C VAL A 194 -7.32 25.34 6.04
N SER A 195 -7.29 26.67 6.14
CA SER A 195 -8.50 27.46 5.96
C SER A 195 -8.97 27.45 4.51
N ARG A 196 -10.29 27.51 4.33
CA ARG A 196 -10.90 27.55 3.00
C ARG A 196 -10.47 28.80 2.24
N GLU A 197 -10.34 29.92 2.94
CA GLU A 197 -9.89 31.19 2.36
C GLU A 197 -8.45 31.12 1.86
N ALA A 198 -7.57 30.42 2.57
CA ALA A 198 -6.19 30.23 2.13
C ALA A 198 -6.12 29.38 0.86
N LEU A 199 -6.90 28.28 0.80
CA LEU A 199 -6.99 27.47 -0.41
C LEU A 199 -7.64 28.22 -1.57
N LEU A 200 -8.63 29.08 -1.35
CA LEU A 200 -9.22 29.90 -2.42
C LEU A 200 -8.23 30.94 -2.97
N ARG A 201 -7.33 31.46 -2.11
CA ARG A 201 -6.31 32.43 -2.52
C ARG A 201 -5.21 31.79 -3.37
N GLU A 202 -4.74 30.60 -2.97
CA GLU A 202 -3.64 29.90 -3.64
C GLU A 202 -4.10 28.90 -4.71
N GLY A 203 -5.39 28.55 -4.68
CA GLY A 203 -6.02 27.47 -5.44
C GLY A 203 -6.52 27.85 -6.83
N PRO A 204 -7.60 27.21 -7.31
CA PRO A 204 -8.14 27.47 -8.65
C PRO A 204 -8.96 28.77 -8.62
N GLY A 205 -8.22 29.87 -8.60
CA GLY A 205 -8.45 31.21 -9.16
C GLY A 205 -9.82 31.89 -9.28
N GLN A 206 -10.97 31.30 -8.98
CA GLN A 206 -12.27 31.95 -9.16
C GLN A 206 -13.15 31.91 -7.90
N PRO A 207 -13.75 33.06 -7.52
CA PRO A 207 -14.83 33.08 -6.55
C PRO A 207 -15.99 32.18 -7.01
N GLY A 208 -16.35 31.19 -6.20
CA GLY A 208 -17.47 30.29 -6.47
C GLY A 208 -17.08 28.84 -6.83
N GLU A 209 -15.79 28.55 -7.01
CA GLU A 209 -15.36 27.16 -7.20
C GLU A 209 -15.42 26.35 -5.90
N THR A 210 -15.90 25.10 -6.02
CA THR A 210 -15.96 24.17 -4.90
C THR A 210 -14.58 23.59 -4.66
N ILE A 211 -13.96 23.97 -3.54
CA ILE A 211 -12.74 23.34 -3.04
C ILE A 211 -13.15 22.11 -2.22
N GLY A 212 -12.70 20.94 -2.66
CA GLY A 212 -13.02 19.66 -2.02
C GLY A 212 -14.38 19.07 -2.43
N PRO A 213 -14.77 17.91 -1.88
CA PRO A 213 -14.04 17.14 -0.87
C PRO A 213 -12.68 16.66 -1.36
N PHE A 214 -11.76 16.46 -0.42
CA PHE A 214 -10.42 15.95 -0.71
C PHE A 214 -10.34 14.46 -0.41
N ILE A 215 -9.82 13.70 -1.36
CA ILE A 215 -9.59 12.28 -1.20
C ILE A 215 -8.13 12.06 -0.85
N GLY A 216 -7.90 11.34 0.24
CA GLY A 216 -6.56 11.05 0.74
C GLY A 216 -5.86 9.91 0.00
N PRO A 217 -4.60 9.63 0.38
CA PRO A 217 -3.77 8.64 -0.28
C PRO A 217 -4.13 7.19 0.08
N SER A 218 -4.85 6.95 1.18
CA SER A 218 -5.29 5.60 1.55
C SER A 218 -6.60 5.24 0.84
N PRO A 219 -6.74 4.01 0.28
CA PRO A 219 -7.99 3.55 -0.32
C PRO A 219 -9.12 3.35 0.70
N PHE A 220 -8.81 3.38 2.00
CA PHE A 220 -9.76 3.23 3.09
C PHE A 220 -10.13 4.56 3.76
N ALA A 221 -9.41 5.64 3.44
CA ALA A 221 -9.64 6.93 4.05
C ALA A 221 -10.96 7.53 3.58
N LYS A 222 -11.71 8.07 4.54
CA LYS A 222 -12.87 8.92 4.21
C LYS A 222 -12.39 10.24 3.60
N PRO A 223 -13.17 10.85 2.70
CA PRO A 223 -12.86 12.17 2.20
C PRO A 223 -12.78 13.21 3.32
N VAL A 224 -11.86 14.16 3.17
CA VAL A 224 -11.76 15.35 4.03
C VAL A 224 -12.74 16.39 3.51
N ILE A 225 -13.69 16.75 4.35
CA ILE A 225 -14.76 17.72 4.07
C ILE A 225 -14.48 18.99 4.89
N ALA A 226 -14.91 20.14 4.38
CA ALA A 226 -14.76 21.39 5.09
C ALA A 226 -15.60 21.42 6.39
N GLU A 227 -14.94 21.74 7.50
CA GLU A 227 -15.52 22.03 8.81
C GLU A 227 -15.84 23.53 8.95
N PRO A 228 -17.04 23.88 9.47
CA PRO A 228 -17.40 25.28 9.74
C PRO A 228 -16.37 25.98 10.65
N GLY A 229 -15.90 27.16 10.22
CA GLY A 229 -14.97 28.00 11.00
C GLY A 229 -13.51 27.54 11.01
N VAL A 230 -13.19 26.36 10.43
CA VAL A 230 -11.80 25.85 10.34
C VAL A 230 -11.34 25.73 8.89
N GLY A 231 -12.20 25.25 7.99
CA GLY A 231 -11.78 24.80 6.66
C GLY A 231 -11.53 23.30 6.70
N PHE A 232 -10.34 22.82 6.36
CA PHE A 232 -10.04 21.39 6.26
C PHE A 232 -9.04 20.96 7.34
N ARG A 233 -9.19 19.74 7.85
CA ARG A 233 -8.21 19.10 8.74
C ARG A 233 -7.56 17.92 8.05
N PHE A 234 -6.27 18.05 7.78
CA PHE A 234 -5.47 16.97 7.20
C PHE A 234 -4.66 16.29 8.29
N ARG A 235 -4.61 14.96 8.28
CA ARG A 235 -3.69 14.20 9.14
C ARG A 235 -2.40 14.01 8.37
N VAL A 236 -1.30 14.53 8.89
CA VAL A 236 -0.02 14.50 8.22
C VAL A 236 0.99 13.66 9.01
N GLY A 237 1.55 12.66 8.33
CA GLY A 237 2.59 11.79 8.86
C GLY A 237 3.97 12.43 8.83
N ALA A 238 5.02 11.61 8.84
CA ALA A 238 6.39 12.07 8.58
C ALA A 238 6.67 12.30 7.08
N GLU A 239 5.92 11.60 6.23
CA GLU A 239 5.98 11.72 4.77
C GLU A 239 5.07 12.86 4.29
N THR A 240 5.29 13.30 3.05
CA THR A 240 4.32 14.18 2.37
C THR A 240 3.18 13.31 1.85
N ASP A 241 1.94 13.69 2.18
CA ASP A 241 0.74 13.02 1.68
C ASP A 241 0.11 13.88 0.58
N THR A 242 -0.47 13.22 -0.42
CA THR A 242 -1.19 13.89 -1.51
C THR A 242 -2.69 13.67 -1.34
N TYR A 243 -3.42 14.78 -1.36
CA TYR A 243 -4.87 14.82 -1.33
C TYR A 243 -5.38 15.34 -2.66
N VAL A 244 -6.41 14.71 -3.21
CA VAL A 244 -6.93 15.02 -4.53
C VAL A 244 -8.34 15.60 -4.41
N SER A 245 -8.64 16.63 -5.18
CA SER A 245 -10.00 17.12 -5.40
C SER A 245 -10.28 17.32 -6.88
N ALA A 246 -11.53 17.61 -7.24
CA ALA A 246 -11.90 17.97 -8.61
C ALA A 246 -11.11 19.19 -9.15
N GLY A 247 -10.72 20.12 -8.28
CA GLY A 247 -10.00 21.34 -8.66
C GLY A 247 -8.48 21.18 -8.80
N GLY A 248 -7.89 20.12 -8.24
CA GLY A 248 -6.44 19.94 -8.20
C GLY A 248 -5.95 19.10 -7.03
N LEU A 249 -4.63 19.11 -6.86
CA LEU A 249 -3.91 18.36 -5.85
C LEU A 249 -3.48 19.27 -4.71
N LEU A 250 -3.60 18.76 -3.49
CA LEU A 250 -3.07 19.37 -2.28
C LEU A 250 -2.01 18.44 -1.71
N ARG A 251 -0.76 18.88 -1.73
CA ARG A 251 0.35 18.17 -1.06
C ARG A 251 0.51 18.74 0.33
N VAL A 252 0.48 17.88 1.34
CA VAL A 252 0.55 18.28 2.75
C VAL A 252 1.69 17.57 3.45
N SER A 253 2.36 18.28 4.33
CA SER A 253 3.44 17.78 5.17
C SER A 253 3.39 18.45 6.53
N ARG A 254 4.27 18.05 7.46
CA ARG A 254 4.36 18.71 8.77
C ARG A 254 4.80 20.17 8.69
N SER A 255 5.53 20.56 7.63
CA SER A 255 6.05 21.93 7.47
C SER A 255 5.07 22.86 6.74
N GLY A 256 3.99 22.33 6.16
CA GLY A 256 3.00 23.13 5.46
C GLY A 256 2.32 22.36 4.34
N TRP A 257 1.63 23.10 3.48
CA TRP A 257 0.87 22.57 2.36
C TRP A 257 1.17 23.36 1.09
N MET A 258 0.90 22.74 -0.06
CA MET A 258 1.05 23.34 -1.37
C MET A 258 -0.11 22.91 -2.27
N TRP A 259 -0.74 23.88 -2.92
CA TRP A 259 -1.71 23.62 -3.98
C TRP A 259 -1.01 23.45 -5.33
N VAL A 260 -1.42 22.42 -6.07
CA VAL A 260 -0.99 22.18 -7.44
C VAL A 260 -2.25 22.06 -8.30
N LYS A 261 -2.42 22.99 -9.24
CA LYS A 261 -3.52 22.92 -10.20
C LYS A 261 -3.38 21.65 -11.03
N ALA A 262 -4.49 20.96 -11.28
CA ALA A 262 -4.50 19.87 -12.23
C ALA A 262 -4.01 20.39 -13.59
N GLY A 263 -3.05 19.69 -14.21
CA GLY A 263 -2.60 20.03 -15.56
C GLY A 263 -3.75 19.85 -16.55
N ASN A 264 -3.94 20.83 -17.44
CA ASN A 264 -4.72 20.67 -18.66
C ASN A 264 -3.87 19.95 -19.71
#